data_AF-A0AAN7Q2B0-F1
#
_entry.id   AF-A0AAN7Q2B0-F1
#
_cell.length_a   1.000
_cell.length_b   1.000
_cell.length_c   1.000
_cell.angle_alpha   90.00
_cell.angle_beta   90.00
_cell.angle_gamma   90.00
#
_symmetry.space_group_name_H-M   'P 1'
#
loop_
_entity.id
_entity.type
_entity.pdbx_description
1 polymer ?
#
loop_
_entity_poly.entity_id
_entity_poly.type
_entity_poly.pdbx_seq_one_letter_code
_entity_poly.pdbx_strand_id
1 'polypeptide(L)'
;MALNMIINAALIDEIEDLEELHNLNIERRMLRDNSNPFDLPNTFFKKLFRFEKEMMLQIITIMSPFMRNSHYSNAIPIHMKHKCTIDL
;
A
#
# COMPACT_ATOMS: atom_id res chain seq x y z
N MET A 1 -33.05 -16.23 25.37
CA MET A 1 -31.69 -16.74 25.69
C MET A 1 -30.94 -17.13 24.42
N ALA A 2 -31.49 -18.00 23.57
CA ALA A 2 -30.86 -18.41 22.31
C ALA A 2 -30.63 -17.27 21.30
N LEU A 3 -31.58 -16.34 21.15
CA LEU A 3 -31.43 -15.21 20.21
C LEU A 3 -30.24 -14.30 20.55
N ASN A 4 -30.05 -13.97 21.83
CA ASN A 4 -28.89 -13.17 22.27
C ASN A 4 -27.58 -13.91 22.03
N MET A 5 -27.56 -15.24 22.16
CA MET A 5 -26.37 -16.05 21.89
C MET A 5 -26.00 -16.03 20.40
N ILE A 6 -27.00 -16.09 19.52
CA ILE A 6 -26.80 -15.98 18.06
C ILE A 6 -26.30 -14.60 17.67
N ILE A 7 -26.89 -13.53 18.22
CA ILE A 7 -26.46 -12.16 17.96
C ILE A 7 -25.02 -11.94 18.44
N ASN A 8 -24.67 -12.45 19.63
CA ASN A 8 -23.31 -12.33 20.14
C ASN A 8 -22.30 -13.10 19.27
N ALA A 9 -22.65 -14.29 18.78
CA ALA A 9 -21.78 -15.04 17.88
C ALA A 9 -21.54 -14.29 16.56
N ALA A 10 -22.60 -13.77 15.94
CA ALA A 10 -22.47 -12.97 14.72
C ALA A 10 -21.66 -11.68 14.91
N LEU A 11 -21.78 -11.03 16.07
CA LEU A 11 -20.97 -9.86 16.41
C LEU A 11 -19.50 -10.20 16.63
N ILE A 12 -19.19 -11.38 17.18
CA ILE A 12 -17.81 -11.84 17.35
C ILE A 12 -17.19 -12.11 15.99
N ASP A 13 -17.89 -12.83 15.11
CA ASP A 13 -17.42 -13.10 13.74
C ASP A 13 -17.12 -11.80 12.97
N GLU A 14 -18.01 -10.79 13.06
CA GLU A 14 -17.80 -9.49 12.41
C GLU A 14 -16.60 -8.71 13.00
N ILE A 15 -16.35 -8.84 14.31
CA ILE A 15 -15.16 -8.24 14.93
C ILE A 15 -13.89 -8.95 14.45
N GLU A 16 -13.89 -10.28 14.39
CA GLU A 16 -12.76 -11.07 13.91
C GLU A 16 -12.41 -10.73 12.45
N ASP A 17 -13.42 -10.59 11.59
CA ASP A 17 -13.24 -10.15 10.19
C ASP A 17 -12.61 -8.75 10.11
N LEU A 18 -13.06 -7.80 10.94
CA LEU A 18 -12.52 -6.45 10.97
C LEU A 18 -11.07 -6.43 11.48
N GLU A 19 -10.75 -7.26 12.47
CA GLU A 19 -9.39 -7.41 12.98
C GLU A 19 -8.46 -8.03 11.93
N GLU A 20 -8.92 -9.04 11.18
CA GLU A 20 -8.14 -9.62 10.09
C GLU A 20 -7.84 -8.57 9.01
N LEU A 21 -8.85 -7.81 8.58
CA LEU A 21 -8.67 -6.71 7.62
C LEU A 21 -7.70 -5.64 8.16
N HIS A 22 -7.79 -5.31 9.44
CA HIS A 22 -6.87 -4.37 10.07
C HIS A 22 -5.43 -4.87 10.03
N ASN A 23 -5.21 -6.14 10.40
CA ASN A 23 -3.89 -6.77 10.40
C ASN A 23 -3.30 -6.85 8.99
N LEU A 24 -4.09 -7.22 7.98
CA LEU A 24 -3.67 -7.22 6.58
C LEU A 24 -3.27 -5.81 6.09
N ASN A 25 -3.99 -4.78 6.54
CA ASN A 25 -3.65 -3.40 6.19
C ASN A 25 -2.34 -2.94 6.84
N ILE A 26 -2.08 -3.34 8.09
CA ILE A 26 -0.81 -3.10 8.77
C ILE A 26 0.32 -3.83 8.04
N GLU A 27 0.15 -5.11 7.73
CA GLU A 27 1.17 -5.91 7.05
C GLU A 27 1.50 -5.31 5.68
N ARG A 28 0.49 -4.98 4.86
CA ARG A 28 0.70 -4.31 3.56
C ARG A 28 1.43 -2.98 3.72
N ARG A 29 1.16 -2.21 4.78
CA ARG A 29 1.89 -0.97 5.07
C ARG A 29 3.34 -1.26 5.41
N MET A 30 3.61 -2.22 6.30
CA MET A 30 4.97 -2.61 6.68
C MET A 30 5.77 -3.11 5.48
N LEU A 31 5.17 -3.94 4.62
CA LEU A 31 5.79 -4.41 3.40
C LEU A 31 6.10 -3.26 2.44
N ARG A 32 5.15 -2.32 2.25
CA ARG A 32 5.35 -1.16 1.39
C ARG A 32 6.45 -0.24 1.90
N ASP A 33 6.44 0.07 3.19
CA ASP A 33 7.32 1.10 3.76
C ASP A 33 8.77 0.56 3.94
N ASN A 34 8.94 -0.76 4.10
CA ASN A 34 10.26 -1.40 4.19
C ASN A 34 10.81 -1.90 2.83
N SER A 35 10.00 -1.94 1.78
CA SER A 35 10.46 -2.36 0.46
C SER A 35 10.94 -1.15 -0.34
N ASN A 36 12.18 -1.15 -0.82
CA ASN A 36 12.62 -0.18 -1.82
C ASN A 36 12.49 -0.81 -3.22
N PRO A 37 11.63 -0.30 -4.12
CA PRO A 37 11.43 -0.91 -5.43
C PRO A 37 12.70 -0.87 -6.29
N PHE A 38 13.62 0.07 -6.04
CA PHE A 38 14.86 0.17 -6.80
C PHE A 38 15.90 -0.91 -6.46
N ASP A 39 15.71 -1.67 -5.38
CA ASP A 39 16.59 -2.80 -5.03
C ASP A 39 16.29 -4.04 -5.89
N LEU A 40 15.12 -4.09 -6.53
CA LEU A 40 14.75 -5.18 -7.43
C LEU A 40 15.66 -5.23 -8.67
N PRO A 41 16.02 -6.40 -9.23
CA PRO A 41 16.75 -6.45 -10.50
C PRO A 41 15.97 -5.77 -11.63
N ASN A 42 16.68 -5.14 -12.59
CA ASN A 42 16.05 -4.34 -13.66
C ASN A 42 14.99 -5.13 -14.46
N THR A 43 15.22 -6.42 -14.70
CA THR A 43 14.26 -7.30 -15.40
C THR A 43 12.93 -7.41 -14.64
N PHE A 44 12.98 -7.60 -13.31
CA PHE A 44 11.80 -7.65 -12.45
C PHE A 44 11.16 -6.28 -12.28
N PHE A 45 11.97 -5.24 -12.09
CA PHE A 45 11.49 -3.87 -11.99
C PHE A 45 10.69 -3.47 -13.23
N LYS A 46 11.26 -3.67 -14.42
CA LYS A 46 10.59 -3.39 -15.69
C LYS A 46 9.32 -4.21 -15.86
N LYS A 47 9.32 -5.47 -15.46
CA LYS A 47 8.10 -6.32 -15.51
C LYS A 47 6.99 -5.81 -14.59
N LEU A 48 7.35 -5.39 -13.37
CA LEU A 48 6.38 -5.00 -12.33
C LEU A 48 5.88 -3.56 -12.47
N PHE A 49 6.75 -2.64 -12.88
CA PHE A 49 6.48 -1.21 -12.98
C PHE A 49 6.32 -0.72 -14.41
N ARG A 50 6.64 -1.56 -15.42
CA ARG A 50 6.55 -1.23 -16.85
C ARG A 50 7.44 -0.05 -17.30
N PHE A 51 8.42 0.32 -16.48
CA PHE A 51 9.40 1.38 -16.74
C PHE A 51 10.82 0.91 -16.47
N GLU A 52 11.80 1.53 -17.13
CA GLU A 52 13.20 1.45 -16.70
C GLU A 52 13.41 2.26 -15.42
N LYS A 53 14.36 1.84 -14.57
CA LYS A 53 14.63 2.50 -13.29
C LYS A 53 15.05 3.95 -13.47
N GLU A 54 15.92 4.19 -14.45
CA GLU A 54 16.48 5.50 -14.77
C GLU A 54 15.35 6.48 -15.15
N MET A 55 14.39 6.00 -15.96
CA MET A 55 13.24 6.79 -16.37
C MET A 55 12.33 7.09 -15.17
N MET A 56 12.09 6.12 -14.27
CA MET A 56 11.32 6.37 -13.05
C MET A 56 12.00 7.41 -12.15
N LEU A 57 13.33 7.35 -11.99
CA LEU A 57 14.09 8.34 -11.19
C LEU A 57 13.95 9.75 -11.77
N GLN A 58 13.99 9.90 -13.10
CA GLN A 58 13.75 11.18 -13.74
C GLN A 58 12.33 11.69 -13.48
N ILE A 59 11.32 10.83 -13.63
CA ILE A 59 9.93 11.18 -13.35
C ILE A 59 9.76 11.62 -11.89
N ILE A 60 10.33 10.87 -10.94
CA ILE A 60 10.32 11.23 -9.52
C ILE A 60 10.96 12.61 -9.32
N THR A 61 12.11 12.86 -9.93
CA THR A 61 12.82 14.14 -9.81
C THR A 61 11.98 15.30 -10.33
N ILE A 62 11.29 15.11 -11.47
CA ILE A 62 10.41 16.12 -12.08
C ILE A 62 9.15 16.33 -11.24
N MET A 63 8.55 15.26 -10.71
CA MET A 63 7.26 15.29 -10.03
C MET A 63 7.37 15.67 -8.55
N SER A 64 8.49 15.36 -7.89
CA SER A 64 8.69 15.57 -6.45
C SER A 64 8.38 16.99 -5.97
N PRO A 65 8.74 18.07 -6.70
CA PRO A 65 8.40 19.44 -6.31
C PRO A 65 6.90 19.76 -6.35
N PHE A 66 6.14 19.05 -7.20
CA PHE A 66 4.69 19.25 -7.39
C PHE A 66 3.85 18.32 -6.53
N MET A 67 4.45 17.25 -6.01
CA MET A 67 3.79 16.37 -5.08
C MET A 67 3.74 17.03 -3.70
N ARG A 68 2.52 17.20 -3.16
CA ARG A 68 2.34 17.68 -1.79
C ARG A 68 3.18 16.81 -0.85
N ASN A 69 4.09 17.42 -0.11
CA ASN A 69 4.73 16.82 1.05
C ASN A 69 3.60 16.52 2.04
N SER A 70 3.00 15.35 1.93
CA SER A 70 1.97 14.90 2.85
C SER A 70 2.63 14.73 4.21
N HIS A 71 2.33 15.62 5.15
CA HIS A 71 2.74 15.57 6.55
C HIS A 71 2.20 14.35 7.32
N TYR A 72 1.51 13.44 6.64
CA TYR A 72 0.98 12.21 7.21
C TYR A 72 2.05 11.11 7.13
N SER A 73 2.41 10.54 8.28
CA SER A 73 3.35 9.42 8.41
C SER A 73 2.96 8.18 7.57
N ASN A 74 1.69 8.11 7.15
CA ASN A 74 1.10 6.99 6.42
C ASN A 74 1.01 7.22 4.90
N ALA A 75 1.58 8.32 4.40
CA ALA A 75 1.51 8.60 2.97
C ALA A 75 2.42 7.65 2.18
N ILE A 76 1.88 7.08 1.10
CA ILE A 76 2.65 6.24 0.17
C ILE A 76 3.93 7.00 -0.22
N PRO A 77 5.12 6.41 -0.06
CA PRO A 77 6.36 7.06 -0.45
C PRO A 77 6.31 7.53 -1.91
N ILE A 78 6.87 8.72 -2.18
CA ILE A 78 6.81 9.37 -3.50
C ILE A 78 7.24 8.44 -4.64
N HIS A 79 8.26 7.61 -4.41
CA HIS A 79 8.77 6.66 -5.40
C HIS A 79 7.81 5.49 -5.69
N MET A 80 6.79 5.25 -4.85
CA MET A 80 5.77 4.21 -5.04
C MET A 80 4.43 4.73 -5.56
N LYS A 81 4.18 6.05 -5.56
CA LYS A 81 2.87 6.62 -5.95
C LYS A 81 2.49 6.38 -7.41
N HIS A 82 3.46 6.21 -8.30
CA HIS A 82 3.26 6.10 -9.75
C HIS A 82 2.42 4.88 -10.20
N LYS A 83 2.32 3.84 -9.35
CA LYS A 83 1.50 2.65 -9.65
C LYS A 83 0.03 2.79 -9.20
N CYS A 84 -0.24 3.61 -8.18
CA CYS A 84 -1.60 3.74 -7.62
C CYS A 84 -2.51 4.73 -8.36
N THR A 85 -1.99 5.52 -9.30
CA THR A 85 -2.80 6.56 -10.00
C THR A 85 -3.36 6.09 -11.35
N ILE A 86 -3.00 4.91 -11.84
CA ILE A 86 -3.40 4.42 -13.17
C ILE A 86 -4.58 3.42 -13.09
N ASP A 87 -4.97 3.00 -11.89
CA ASP A 87 -6.10 2.07 -11.67
C ASP A 87 -7.31 2.76 -10.99
N LEU A 88 -7.71 3.94 -11.49
CA LEU A 88 -9.02 4.56 -11.21
C LEU A 88 -9.74 4.86 -12.52
#